data_AF-A0A0S8IDM6-F1
#
_entry.id   AF-A0A0S8IDM6-F1
#
_cell.length_a   1.000
_cell.length_b   1.000
_cell.length_c   1.000
_cell.angle_alpha   90.00
_cell.angle_beta   90.00
_cell.angle_gamma   90.00
#
_symmetry.space_group_name_H-M   'P 1'
#
loop_
_entity.id
_entity.type
_entity.pdbx_description
1 polymer ?
#
loop_
_entity_poly.entity_id
_entity_poly.type
_entity_poly.pdbx_seq_one_letter_code
_entity_poly.pdbx_strand_id
1 'polypeptide(L)'
;MKSSKIFIPVILLVALFISATVLFAQEDSGKKVLTIEDYERWRSITSTSISDNGDWMTFGYGKRNTDDTLYVKNLESDKLYVIPFASRPQFSDDSKWAAYIVGLPVKEAEKLRRENKPVTNKAELMNLETNDKITWENAASFTFAKGSKYFVVKKTRSDPDAKHSGTDLILRYLDKGYEELIGNVTDFSFNKPGTILVYTVDAADKNGNGLYIINFVKKINLLPLPVWIMMCLPV
;
A
#
# COMPACT_ATOMS: atom_id res chain seq x y z
N MET A 1 73.91 39.01 28.44
CA MET A 1 72.83 38.16 27.86
C MET A 1 71.56 38.42 28.65
N LYS A 2 70.66 39.25 28.11
CA LYS A 2 69.54 39.88 28.84
C LYS A 2 68.31 39.92 27.92
N SER A 3 67.50 38.84 27.87
CA SER A 3 66.19 38.89 27.19
C SER A 3 65.19 37.76 27.51
N SER A 4 65.36 36.96 28.57
CA SER A 4 64.43 35.83 28.83
C SER A 4 63.21 36.16 29.70
N LYS A 5 63.07 37.39 30.22
CA LYS A 5 62.00 37.75 31.18
C LYS A 5 60.70 38.27 30.55
N ILE A 6 60.66 38.51 29.24
CA ILE A 6 59.51 39.08 28.53
C ILE A 6 58.65 38.00 27.83
N PHE A 7 59.20 36.80 27.60
CA PHE A 7 58.49 35.72 26.90
C PHE A 7 57.39 35.04 27.73
N ILE A 8 57.59 34.90 29.04
CA ILE A 8 56.61 34.26 29.95
C ILE A 8 55.31 35.08 30.09
N PRO A 9 55.33 36.42 30.30
CA PRO A 9 54.08 37.18 30.41
C PRO A 9 53.31 37.27 29.09
N VAL A 10 53.99 37.22 27.93
CA VAL A 10 53.34 37.23 26.60
C VAL A 10 52.64 35.90 26.31
N ILE A 11 53.25 34.77 26.69
CA ILE A 11 52.62 33.44 26.55
C ILE A 11 51.42 33.29 27.49
N LEU A 12 51.49 33.84 28.71
CA LEU A 12 50.35 33.88 29.64
C LEU A 12 49.22 34.80 29.15
N LEU A 13 49.53 35.93 28.50
CA LEU A 13 48.53 36.83 27.94
C LEU A 13 47.82 36.24 26.71
N VAL A 14 48.54 35.49 25.86
CA VAL A 14 47.98 34.80 24.69
C VAL A 14 47.13 33.59 25.11
N ALA A 15 47.54 32.84 26.14
CA ALA A 15 46.73 31.76 26.70
C ALA A 15 45.42 32.28 27.34
N LEU A 16 45.44 33.47 27.96
CA LEU A 16 44.25 34.13 28.50
C LEU A 16 43.29 34.62 27.40
N PHE A 17 43.82 35.03 26.24
CA PHE A 17 43.03 35.47 25.09
C PHE A 17 42.34 34.29 24.36
N ILE A 18 42.96 33.11 24.33
CA ILE A 18 42.37 31.89 23.75
C ILE A 18 41.26 31.30 24.66
N SER A 19 41.32 31.55 25.97
CA SER A 19 40.26 31.14 26.89
C SER A 19 38.97 31.98 26.79
N ALA A 20 39.03 33.17 26.18
CA ALA A 20 37.89 34.08 26.09
C ALA A 20 36.93 33.77 24.93
N THR A 21 37.35 32.98 23.93
CA THR A 21 36.51 32.64 22.77
C THR A 21 35.57 31.45 23.02
N VAL A 22 35.65 30.78 24.18
CA VAL A 22 34.79 29.64 24.52
C VAL A 22 33.43 30.09 25.11
N LEU A 23 33.26 31.38 25.42
CA LEU A 23 32.03 31.90 26.02
C LEU A 23 30.91 32.23 25.01
N PHE A 24 31.20 32.25 23.70
CA PHE A 24 30.17 32.47 22.67
C PHE A 24 29.48 31.18 22.19
N ALA A 25 29.79 30.02 22.79
CA ALA A 25 29.14 28.74 22.50
C ALA A 25 27.96 28.41 23.45
N GLN A 26 27.62 29.32 24.37
CA GLN A 26 26.46 29.20 25.26
C GLN A 26 25.31 30.09 24.79
N GLU A 27 24.94 29.99 23.51
CA GLU A 27 23.58 30.35 23.15
C GLU A 27 22.69 29.21 23.63
N ASP A 28 22.27 29.29 24.90
CA ASP A 28 21.12 28.54 25.39
C ASP A 28 19.89 29.14 24.69
N SER A 29 19.74 28.80 23.42
CA SER A 29 18.48 28.96 22.69
C SER A 29 17.50 28.00 23.35
N GLY A 30 16.99 28.41 24.53
CA GLY A 30 16.24 27.56 25.44
C GLY A 30 15.28 26.70 24.65
N LYS A 31 15.46 25.38 24.75
CA LYS A 31 14.67 24.40 23.98
C LYS A 31 13.20 24.80 24.11
N LYS A 32 12.51 24.94 22.97
CA LYS A 32 11.10 25.33 22.96
C LYS A 32 10.33 24.44 23.95
N VAL A 33 9.67 25.06 24.93
CA VAL A 33 8.76 24.34 25.83
C VAL A 33 7.63 23.78 24.99
N LEU A 34 7.43 22.46 25.06
CA LEU A 34 6.38 21.76 24.31
C LEU A 34 5.01 22.28 24.75
N THR A 35 4.22 22.79 23.79
CA THR A 35 2.83 23.20 24.03
C THR A 35 1.85 22.11 23.56
N ILE A 36 0.55 22.23 23.89
CA ILE A 36 -0.47 21.27 23.44
C ILE A 36 -0.53 21.20 21.91
N GLU A 37 -0.34 22.34 21.24
CA GLU A 37 -0.33 22.47 19.79
C GLU A 37 0.83 21.71 19.13
N ASP A 38 1.93 21.48 19.85
CA ASP A 38 3.06 20.71 19.33
C ASP A 38 2.75 19.21 19.20
N TYR A 39 1.83 18.68 20.02
CA TYR A 39 1.40 17.28 19.90
C TYR A 39 0.63 17.01 18.61
N GLU A 40 0.00 18.03 18.01
CA GLU A 40 -0.63 17.88 16.69
C GLU A 40 0.37 17.60 15.58
N ARG A 41 1.67 17.86 15.79
CA ARG A 41 2.73 17.61 14.80
C ARG A 41 3.21 16.17 14.82
N TRP A 42 2.88 15.41 15.88
CA TRP A 42 3.32 14.03 16.01
C TRP A 42 2.64 13.14 14.97
N ARG A 43 3.44 12.32 14.32
CA ARG A 43 3.01 11.35 13.32
C ARG A 43 3.40 9.96 13.79
N SER A 44 2.52 9.00 13.59
CA SER A 44 2.88 7.58 13.70
C SER A 44 3.37 7.07 12.36
N ILE A 45 4.27 6.09 12.42
CA ILE A 45 4.65 5.30 11.24
C ILE A 45 3.67 4.13 11.16
N THR A 46 3.02 3.97 10.02
CA THR A 46 2.08 2.88 9.71
C THR A 46 2.49 2.19 8.41
N SER A 47 1.73 1.19 7.94
CA SER A 47 1.90 0.62 6.59
C SER A 47 3.34 0.18 6.28
N THR A 48 4.05 -0.36 7.27
CA THR A 48 5.44 -0.78 7.14
C THR A 48 5.53 -2.17 6.55
N SER A 49 6.25 -2.30 5.44
CA SER A 49 6.52 -3.57 4.77
C SER A 49 7.85 -3.47 4.01
N ILE A 50 8.48 -4.61 3.76
CA ILE A 50 9.66 -4.73 2.89
C ILE A 50 9.38 -5.79 1.83
N SER A 51 9.84 -5.59 0.60
CA SER A 51 9.71 -6.58 -0.48
C SER A 51 10.60 -7.80 -0.22
N ASP A 52 10.24 -8.94 -0.81
CA ASP A 52 10.95 -10.22 -0.62
C ASP A 52 12.43 -10.13 -1.03
N ASN A 53 12.76 -9.31 -2.04
CA ASN A 53 14.14 -9.06 -2.45
C ASN A 53 14.89 -8.01 -1.62
N GLY A 54 14.21 -7.30 -0.70
CA GLY A 54 14.80 -6.27 0.14
C GLY A 54 14.94 -4.88 -0.51
N ASP A 55 14.66 -4.74 -1.81
CA ASP A 55 14.93 -3.48 -2.53
C ASP A 55 13.89 -2.39 -2.28
N TRP A 56 12.70 -2.76 -1.78
CA TRP A 56 11.59 -1.84 -1.59
C TRP A 56 11.07 -1.87 -0.18
N MET A 57 10.77 -0.69 0.35
CA MET A 57 10.12 -0.52 1.64
C MET A 57 8.88 0.35 1.46
N THR A 58 7.82 0.02 2.19
CA THR A 58 6.69 0.93 2.40
C THR A 58 6.70 1.51 3.80
N PHE A 59 6.22 2.74 3.93
CA PHE A 59 5.82 3.32 5.21
C PHE A 59 4.73 4.36 4.96
N GLY A 60 3.85 4.53 5.94
CA GLY A 60 2.81 5.55 5.96
C GLY A 60 3.08 6.53 7.08
N TYR A 61 2.76 7.80 6.85
CA TYR A 61 2.63 8.76 7.95
C TYR A 61 1.16 8.88 8.34
N GLY A 62 0.82 8.35 9.51
CA GLY A 62 -0.50 8.48 10.09
C GLY A 62 -0.56 9.66 11.06
N LYS A 63 -1.67 10.40 11.00
CA LYS A 63 -2.08 11.34 12.06
C LYS A 63 -3.57 11.13 12.31
N ARG A 64 -3.98 11.23 13.58
CA ARG A 64 -5.39 11.10 13.95
C ARG A 64 -6.23 12.10 13.15
N ASN A 65 -7.27 11.62 12.47
CA ASN A 65 -8.17 12.41 11.61
C ASN A 65 -7.48 13.19 10.48
N THR A 66 -6.35 12.68 9.96
CA THR A 66 -5.66 13.25 8.80
C THR A 66 -5.57 12.19 7.71
N ASP A 67 -5.47 12.67 6.48
CA ASP A 67 -5.26 11.83 5.30
C ASP A 67 -3.91 11.11 5.37
N ASP A 68 -3.94 9.78 5.40
CA ASP A 68 -2.74 8.96 5.37
C ASP A 68 -2.03 9.13 4.01
N THR A 69 -0.71 9.11 4.01
CA THR A 69 0.09 9.09 2.78
C THR A 69 1.02 7.90 2.82
N LEU A 70 0.95 7.05 1.80
CA LEU A 70 1.84 5.92 1.61
C LEU A 70 3.08 6.36 0.84
N TYR A 71 4.23 5.93 1.34
CA TYR A 71 5.51 6.08 0.68
C TYR A 71 5.98 4.68 0.28
N VAL A 72 6.36 4.51 -0.99
CA VAL A 72 6.98 3.30 -1.51
C VAL A 72 8.37 3.70 -1.98
N LYS A 73 9.38 3.32 -1.21
CA LYS A 73 10.76 3.76 -1.38
C LYS A 73 11.62 2.59 -1.85
N ASN A 74 12.43 2.82 -2.88
CA ASN A 74 13.52 1.93 -3.21
C ASN A 74 14.70 2.18 -2.25
N LEU A 75 15.34 1.12 -1.74
CA LEU A 75 16.41 1.22 -0.76
C LEU A 75 17.80 1.35 -1.39
N GLU A 76 17.94 0.96 -2.66
CA GLU A 76 19.20 1.00 -3.42
C GLU A 76 19.32 2.27 -4.29
N SER A 77 18.20 2.92 -4.61
CA SER A 77 18.12 4.14 -5.43
C SER A 77 17.27 5.21 -4.76
N ASP A 78 17.35 6.44 -5.27
CA ASP A 78 16.55 7.57 -4.77
C ASP A 78 15.07 7.54 -5.22
N LYS A 79 14.63 6.43 -5.83
CA LYS A 79 13.25 6.32 -6.34
C LYS A 79 12.26 6.25 -5.18
N LEU A 80 11.33 7.19 -5.15
CA LEU A 80 10.28 7.31 -4.15
C LEU A 80 8.93 7.59 -4.81
N TYR A 81 7.96 6.72 -4.55
CA TYR A 81 6.57 6.96 -4.88
C TYR A 81 5.81 7.46 -3.65
N VAL A 82 5.09 8.56 -3.81
CA VAL A 82 4.25 9.16 -2.78
C VAL A 82 2.80 9.05 -3.23
N ILE A 83 2.01 8.24 -2.52
CA ILE A 83 0.61 8.00 -2.86
C ILE A 83 -0.28 8.54 -1.73
N PRO A 84 -1.03 9.63 -1.98
CA PRO A 84 -1.93 10.19 -1.00
C PRO A 84 -3.15 9.29 -0.79
N PHE A 85 -3.70 9.31 0.43
CA PHE A 85 -4.87 8.53 0.87
C PHE A 85 -4.68 7.01 0.78
N ALA A 86 -3.45 6.54 0.60
CA ALA A 86 -3.14 5.14 0.42
C ALA A 86 -2.74 4.46 1.73
N SER A 87 -3.16 3.21 1.90
CA SER A 87 -2.92 2.40 3.08
C SER A 87 -2.90 0.90 2.74
N ARG A 88 -2.57 0.07 3.75
CA ARG A 88 -2.62 -1.40 3.66
C ARG A 88 -1.79 -1.96 2.49
N PRO A 89 -0.51 -1.57 2.33
CA PRO A 89 0.31 -2.05 1.24
C PRO A 89 0.62 -3.55 1.35
N GLN A 90 0.77 -4.20 0.21
CA GLN A 90 1.32 -5.56 0.09
C GLN A 90 2.23 -5.61 -1.13
N PHE A 91 3.42 -6.21 -0.98
CA PHE A 91 4.28 -6.53 -2.11
C PHE A 91 3.91 -7.89 -2.70
N SER A 92 4.15 -8.04 -4.00
CA SER A 92 4.23 -9.36 -4.61
C SER A 92 5.50 -10.09 -4.16
N ASP A 93 5.45 -11.42 -4.06
CA ASP A 93 6.59 -12.30 -3.76
C ASP A 93 7.74 -12.12 -4.77
N ASP A 94 7.43 -11.79 -6.03
CA ASP A 94 8.43 -11.52 -7.06
C ASP A 94 9.00 -10.09 -6.99
N SER A 95 8.55 -9.29 -6.03
CA SER A 95 8.99 -7.90 -5.78
C SER A 95 8.81 -6.95 -6.97
N LYS A 96 7.95 -7.29 -7.95
CA LYS A 96 7.64 -6.44 -9.11
C LYS A 96 6.46 -5.51 -8.90
N TRP A 97 5.57 -5.88 -7.99
CA TRP A 97 4.30 -5.18 -7.78
C TRP A 97 4.14 -4.76 -6.32
N ALA A 98 3.51 -3.60 -6.13
CA ALA A 98 2.91 -3.20 -4.87
C ALA A 98 1.41 -2.98 -5.07
N ALA A 99 0.59 -3.57 -4.19
CA ALA A 99 -0.83 -3.30 -4.12
C ALA A 99 -1.16 -2.51 -2.85
N TYR A 100 -2.13 -1.61 -2.91
CA TYR A 100 -2.56 -0.80 -1.77
C TYR A 100 -4.01 -0.32 -1.95
N ILE A 101 -4.65 0.07 -0.85
CA ILE A 101 -5.99 0.65 -0.84
C ILE A 101 -5.88 2.17 -0.86
N VAL A 102 -6.56 2.83 -1.81
CA VAL A 102 -6.70 4.29 -1.85
C VAL A 102 -8.09 4.66 -1.36
N GLY A 103 -8.16 5.40 -0.26
CA GLY A 103 -9.40 5.94 0.28
C GLY A 103 -9.75 7.31 -0.30
N LEU A 104 -10.93 7.80 0.08
CA LEU A 104 -11.31 9.20 -0.17
C LEU A 104 -10.67 10.13 0.87
N PRO A 105 -10.40 11.40 0.53
CA PRO A 105 -10.02 12.41 1.50
C PRO A 105 -11.02 12.46 2.67
N VAL A 106 -10.54 12.61 3.90
CA VAL A 106 -11.35 12.54 5.13
C VAL A 106 -12.56 13.47 5.06
N LYS A 107 -12.39 14.71 4.57
CA LYS A 107 -13.47 15.69 4.43
C LYS A 107 -14.58 15.23 3.48
N GLU A 108 -14.21 14.59 2.37
CA GLU A 108 -15.16 14.07 1.39
C GLU A 108 -15.87 12.83 1.96
N ALA A 109 -15.13 11.93 2.59
CA ALA A 109 -15.70 10.77 3.27
C ALA A 109 -16.69 11.17 4.38
N GLU A 110 -16.38 12.18 5.19
CA GLU A 110 -17.29 12.73 6.20
C GLU A 110 -18.53 13.39 5.60
N LYS A 111 -18.39 14.09 4.45
CA LYS A 111 -19.54 14.63 3.72
C LYS A 111 -20.45 13.49 3.24
N LEU A 112 -19.91 12.45 2.61
CA LEU A 112 -20.69 11.31 2.15
C LEU A 112 -21.39 10.58 3.30
N ARG A 113 -20.71 10.39 4.43
CA ARG A 113 -21.33 9.80 5.64
C ARG A 113 -22.49 10.63 6.17
N ARG A 114 -22.35 11.96 6.23
CA ARG A 114 -23.45 12.87 6.64
C ARG A 114 -24.65 12.80 5.68
N GLU A 115 -24.39 12.53 4.41
CA GLU A 115 -25.41 12.36 3.37
C GLU A 115 -25.92 10.91 3.27
N ASN A 116 -25.51 9.99 4.16
CA ASN A 116 -25.79 8.54 4.09
C ASN A 116 -25.43 7.90 2.74
N LYS A 117 -24.40 8.43 2.07
CA LYS A 117 -23.87 7.89 0.82
C LYS A 117 -22.72 6.91 1.10
N PRO A 118 -22.54 5.88 0.25
CA PRO A 118 -21.43 4.94 0.39
C PRO A 118 -20.07 5.65 0.34
N VAL A 119 -19.19 5.30 1.28
CA VAL A 119 -17.76 5.65 1.22
C VAL A 119 -17.03 4.46 0.66
N THR A 120 -16.53 4.59 -0.56
CA THR A 120 -15.87 3.50 -1.26
C THR A 120 -14.38 3.78 -1.36
N ASN A 121 -13.60 2.70 -1.40
CA ASN A 121 -12.16 2.76 -1.61
C ASN A 121 -11.83 2.17 -2.98
N LYS A 122 -10.60 2.42 -3.42
CA LYS A 122 -10.02 1.80 -4.62
C LYS A 122 -8.94 0.82 -4.19
N ALA A 123 -8.76 -0.25 -4.94
CA ALA A 123 -7.53 -1.03 -4.91
C ALA A 123 -6.68 -0.59 -6.09
N GLU A 124 -5.40 -0.34 -5.85
CA GLU A 124 -4.43 -0.10 -6.91
C GLU A 124 -3.34 -1.16 -6.88
N LEU A 125 -2.91 -1.58 -8.06
CA LEU A 125 -1.75 -2.43 -8.28
C LEU A 125 -0.75 -1.64 -9.13
N MET A 126 0.42 -1.37 -8.56
CA MET A 126 1.49 -0.56 -9.17
C MET A 126 2.68 -1.45 -9.52
N ASN A 127 3.17 -1.32 -10.76
CA ASN A 127 4.46 -1.86 -11.14
C ASN A 127 5.58 -0.98 -10.55
N LEU A 128 6.48 -1.56 -9.77
CA LEU A 128 7.53 -0.84 -9.04
C LEU A 128 8.65 -0.30 -9.95
N GLU A 129 8.84 -0.91 -11.12
CA GLU A 129 9.83 -0.49 -12.09
C GLU A 129 9.28 0.63 -12.98
N THR A 130 8.12 0.40 -13.60
CA THR A 130 7.55 1.28 -14.62
C THR A 130 6.61 2.35 -14.07
N ASN A 131 6.10 2.19 -12.84
CA ASN A 131 5.01 3.00 -12.25
C ASN A 131 3.66 2.88 -13.01
N ASP A 132 3.50 1.86 -13.85
CA ASP A 132 2.19 1.55 -14.43
C ASP A 132 1.22 1.10 -13.34
N LYS A 133 -0.03 1.57 -13.43
CA LYS A 133 -1.04 1.32 -12.41
C LYS A 133 -2.30 0.74 -13.00
N ILE A 134 -2.94 -0.10 -12.17
CA ILE A 134 -4.22 -0.72 -12.46
C ILE A 134 -5.10 -0.48 -11.26
N THR A 135 -6.26 0.14 -11.50
CA THR A 135 -7.13 0.63 -10.46
C THR A 135 -8.49 -0.04 -10.55
N TRP A 136 -8.98 -0.53 -9.42
CA TRP A 136 -10.31 -1.07 -9.27
C TRP A 136 -11.11 -0.25 -8.26
N GLU A 137 -12.20 0.34 -8.75
CA GLU A 137 -13.16 1.06 -7.90
C GLU A 137 -13.92 0.11 -6.97
N ASN A 138 -14.44 0.66 -5.87
CA ASN A 138 -15.27 -0.05 -4.88
C ASN A 138 -14.62 -1.32 -4.34
N ALA A 139 -13.34 -1.27 -3.97
CA ALA A 139 -12.61 -2.39 -3.40
C ALA A 139 -12.72 -2.43 -1.87
N ALA A 140 -13.05 -3.60 -1.32
CA ALA A 140 -13.06 -3.87 0.12
C ALA A 140 -11.70 -4.41 0.61
N SER A 141 -11.14 -5.33 -0.17
CA SER A 141 -9.87 -5.98 0.11
C SER A 141 -9.23 -6.50 -1.16
N PHE A 142 -7.95 -6.85 -1.05
CA PHE A 142 -7.23 -7.58 -2.08
C PHE A 142 -6.24 -8.56 -1.42
N THR A 143 -5.66 -9.45 -2.21
CA THR A 143 -4.47 -10.22 -1.82
C THR A 143 -3.76 -10.81 -3.04
N PHE A 144 -2.47 -11.08 -2.90
CA PHE A 144 -1.71 -11.92 -3.84
C PHE A 144 -1.82 -13.40 -3.48
N ALA A 145 -1.89 -14.26 -4.49
CA ALA A 145 -1.54 -15.66 -4.32
C ALA A 145 -0.02 -15.80 -4.11
N LYS A 146 0.40 -16.83 -3.36
CA LYS A 146 1.83 -17.19 -3.26
C LYS A 146 2.39 -17.45 -4.67
N GLY A 147 3.62 -17.00 -4.91
CA GLY A 147 4.30 -17.04 -6.19
C GLY A 147 3.88 -15.92 -7.16
N SER A 148 2.98 -15.01 -6.75
CA SER A 148 2.62 -13.79 -7.47
C SER A 148 2.21 -13.96 -8.93
N LYS A 149 1.51 -15.06 -9.22
CA LYS A 149 0.85 -15.27 -10.53
C LYS A 149 -0.57 -14.73 -10.55
N TYR A 150 -1.23 -14.72 -9.40
CA TYR A 150 -2.62 -14.31 -9.27
C TYR A 150 -2.76 -13.21 -8.23
N PHE A 151 -3.65 -12.28 -8.51
CA PHE A 151 -4.06 -11.22 -7.61
C PHE A 151 -5.58 -11.16 -7.59
N VAL A 152 -6.18 -10.97 -6.42
CA VAL A 152 -7.63 -10.86 -6.31
C VAL A 152 -8.03 -9.56 -5.63
N VAL A 153 -9.13 -8.98 -6.11
CA VAL A 153 -9.78 -7.81 -5.49
C VAL A 153 -11.21 -8.18 -5.18
N LYS A 154 -11.59 -8.10 -3.90
CA LYS A 154 -12.97 -8.26 -3.47
C LYS A 154 -13.65 -6.91 -3.43
N LYS A 155 -14.81 -6.79 -4.08
CA LYS A 155 -15.60 -5.56 -4.10
C LYS A 155 -16.30 -5.33 -2.76
N THR A 156 -16.53 -4.06 -2.46
CA THR A 156 -17.37 -3.63 -1.35
C THR A 156 -18.82 -3.95 -1.67
N ARG A 157 -19.59 -4.27 -0.63
CA ARG A 157 -21.03 -4.44 -0.73
C ARG A 157 -21.68 -3.12 -1.16
N SER A 158 -22.35 -3.14 -2.30
CA SER A 158 -22.99 -1.95 -2.88
C SER A 158 -24.35 -1.63 -2.26
N ASP A 159 -25.11 -2.67 -1.86
CA ASP A 159 -26.44 -2.55 -1.29
C ASP A 159 -26.49 -3.21 0.10
N PRO A 160 -26.54 -2.43 1.20
CA PRO A 160 -26.69 -2.96 2.55
C PRO A 160 -27.96 -3.81 2.74
N ASP A 161 -29.05 -3.48 2.05
CA ASP A 161 -30.37 -4.10 2.21
C ASP A 161 -30.57 -5.35 1.32
N ALA A 162 -29.57 -5.69 0.51
CA ALA A 162 -29.60 -6.87 -0.35
C ALA A 162 -29.86 -8.16 0.45
N LYS A 163 -30.72 -9.03 -0.08
CA LYS A 163 -31.08 -10.34 0.51
C LYS A 163 -29.99 -11.41 0.41
N HIS A 164 -28.79 -11.03 -0.03
CA HIS A 164 -27.62 -11.88 -0.11
C HIS A 164 -26.40 -11.12 0.45
N SER A 165 -25.32 -11.85 0.68
CA SER A 165 -24.07 -11.31 1.21
C SER A 165 -22.91 -11.29 0.22
N GLY A 166 -23.07 -11.95 -0.93
CA GLY A 166 -22.06 -12.02 -1.97
C GLY A 166 -21.76 -10.67 -2.63
N THR A 167 -20.48 -10.46 -2.96
CA THR A 167 -19.95 -9.32 -3.72
C THR A 167 -19.02 -9.82 -4.82
N ASP A 168 -18.78 -9.02 -5.85
CA ASP A 168 -17.89 -9.47 -6.92
C ASP A 168 -16.45 -9.65 -6.44
N LEU A 169 -15.80 -10.71 -6.91
CA LEU A 169 -14.38 -10.97 -6.77
C LEU A 169 -13.75 -10.91 -8.16
N ILE A 170 -12.75 -10.06 -8.33
CA ILE A 170 -11.96 -9.97 -9.55
C ILE A 170 -10.70 -10.81 -9.35
N LEU A 171 -10.44 -11.73 -10.26
CA LEU A 171 -9.21 -12.52 -10.34
C LEU A 171 -8.36 -12.01 -11.51
N ARG A 172 -7.20 -11.42 -11.21
CA ARG A 172 -6.22 -10.98 -12.20
C ARG A 172 -5.11 -12.00 -12.35
N TYR A 173 -4.84 -12.37 -13.61
CA TYR A 173 -3.68 -13.15 -14.02
C TYR A 173 -2.53 -12.19 -14.30
N LEU A 174 -1.54 -12.12 -13.40
CA LEU A 174 -0.46 -11.13 -13.48
C LEU A 174 0.50 -11.39 -14.63
N ASP A 175 0.68 -12.66 -14.99
CA ASP A 175 1.53 -13.11 -16.10
C ASP A 175 0.91 -12.87 -17.47
N LYS A 176 -0.42 -13.03 -17.59
CA LYS A 176 -1.16 -12.92 -18.86
C LYS A 176 -1.84 -11.57 -19.06
N GLY A 177 -2.04 -10.81 -17.99
CA GLY A 177 -2.62 -9.46 -18.02
C GLY A 177 -4.15 -9.38 -18.16
N TYR A 178 -4.87 -10.50 -18.19
CA TYR A 178 -6.34 -10.52 -18.22
C TYR A 178 -6.96 -10.76 -16.84
N GLU A 179 -8.27 -10.52 -16.76
CA GLU A 179 -9.07 -10.64 -15.54
C GLU A 179 -10.30 -11.51 -15.75
N GLU A 180 -10.72 -12.21 -14.70
CA GLU A 180 -11.98 -12.94 -14.61
C GLU A 180 -12.81 -12.35 -13.46
N LEU A 181 -14.11 -12.15 -13.70
CA LEU A 181 -15.05 -11.71 -12.68
C LEU A 181 -15.82 -12.91 -12.14
N ILE A 182 -15.84 -13.05 -10.82
CA ILE A 182 -16.59 -14.07 -10.10
C ILE A 182 -17.64 -13.33 -9.26
N GLY A 183 -18.91 -13.49 -9.63
CA GLY A 183 -20.01 -12.80 -8.97
C GLY A 183 -20.41 -13.41 -7.63
N ASN A 184 -21.01 -12.59 -6.77
CA ASN A 184 -21.69 -13.03 -5.54
C ASN A 184 -20.80 -13.80 -4.54
N VAL A 185 -19.51 -13.48 -4.45
CA VAL A 185 -18.57 -14.12 -3.53
C VAL A 185 -18.68 -13.55 -2.12
N THR A 186 -18.89 -14.43 -1.14
CA THR A 186 -18.92 -14.07 0.30
C THR A 186 -17.58 -14.17 0.95
N ASP A 187 -16.83 -15.25 0.71
CA ASP A 187 -15.49 -15.46 1.25
C ASP A 187 -14.61 -16.12 0.20
N PHE A 188 -13.30 -15.91 0.31
CA PHE A 188 -12.33 -16.55 -0.56
C PHE A 188 -11.00 -16.77 0.18
N SER A 189 -10.23 -17.74 -0.27
CA SER A 189 -8.88 -17.99 0.24
C SER A 189 -8.02 -18.75 -0.77
N PHE A 190 -6.75 -18.39 -0.84
CA PHE A 190 -5.75 -19.20 -1.55
C PHE A 190 -5.19 -20.28 -0.63
N ASN A 191 -4.88 -21.45 -1.20
CA ASN A 191 -4.03 -22.41 -0.49
C ASN A 191 -2.60 -21.87 -0.35
N LYS A 192 -1.81 -22.44 0.59
CA LYS A 192 -0.45 -21.96 0.88
C LYS A 192 0.46 -21.87 -0.38
N PRO A 193 0.44 -22.84 -1.32
CA PRO A 193 1.22 -22.73 -2.56
C PRO A 193 0.69 -21.73 -3.60
N GLY A 194 -0.50 -21.15 -3.43
CA GLY A 194 -1.12 -20.25 -4.41
C GLY A 194 -1.66 -20.94 -5.67
N THR A 195 -1.81 -22.26 -5.64
CA THR A 195 -2.27 -23.09 -6.78
C THR A 195 -3.77 -23.34 -6.81
N ILE A 196 -4.47 -23.02 -5.73
CA ILE A 196 -5.91 -23.21 -5.60
C ILE A 196 -6.52 -21.95 -4.96
N LEU A 197 -7.61 -21.47 -5.55
CA LEU A 197 -8.51 -20.48 -4.95
C LEU A 197 -9.81 -21.18 -4.57
N VAL A 198 -10.17 -21.10 -3.30
CA VAL A 198 -11.47 -21.56 -2.78
C VAL A 198 -12.33 -20.34 -2.51
N TYR A 199 -13.61 -20.38 -2.86
CA TYR A 199 -14.54 -19.29 -2.58
C TYR A 199 -15.97 -19.79 -2.35
N THR A 200 -16.75 -19.02 -1.62
CA THR A 200 -18.17 -19.28 -1.37
C THR A 200 -19.04 -18.28 -2.10
N VAL A 201 -20.18 -18.74 -2.61
CA VAL A 201 -21.15 -17.91 -3.32
C VAL A 201 -22.45 -17.81 -2.53
N ASP A 202 -22.97 -16.58 -2.42
CA ASP A 202 -24.29 -16.28 -1.89
C ASP A 202 -24.98 -15.23 -2.77
N ALA A 203 -25.88 -15.70 -3.62
CA ALA A 203 -26.67 -14.94 -4.58
C ALA A 203 -28.14 -14.79 -4.10
N ALA A 204 -28.83 -13.75 -4.58
CA ALA A 204 -30.17 -13.37 -4.13
C ALA A 204 -31.23 -14.46 -4.31
N ASP A 205 -31.17 -15.19 -5.43
CA ASP A 205 -32.08 -16.29 -5.77
C ASP A 205 -31.61 -17.65 -5.25
N LYS A 206 -30.47 -17.68 -4.54
CA LYS A 206 -29.77 -18.86 -4.05
C LYS A 206 -29.22 -19.78 -5.14
N ASN A 207 -29.36 -19.42 -6.42
CA ASN A 207 -28.85 -20.22 -7.52
C ASN A 207 -27.33 -20.10 -7.57
N GLY A 208 -26.64 -21.24 -7.60
CA GLY A 208 -25.19 -21.27 -7.55
C GLY A 208 -24.63 -20.92 -6.17
N ASN A 209 -25.43 -20.92 -5.10
CA ASN A 209 -24.89 -20.86 -3.74
C ASN A 209 -24.11 -22.14 -3.43
N GLY A 210 -22.92 -22.01 -2.88
CA GLY A 210 -22.09 -23.16 -2.57
C GLY A 210 -20.63 -22.81 -2.36
N LEU A 211 -19.81 -23.87 -2.24
CA LEU A 211 -18.36 -23.81 -2.14
C LEU A 211 -17.75 -24.21 -3.48
N TYR A 212 -16.89 -23.36 -4.00
CA TYR A 212 -16.26 -23.52 -5.30
C TYR A 212 -14.74 -23.52 -5.17
N ILE A 213 -14.09 -24.18 -6.13
CA ILE A 213 -12.65 -24.32 -6.18
C ILE A 213 -12.19 -24.04 -7.61
N ILE A 214 -11.24 -23.13 -7.77
CA ILE A 214 -10.45 -22.97 -9.00
C ILE A 214 -9.09 -23.59 -8.74
N ASN A 215 -8.72 -24.57 -9.56
CA ASN A 215 -7.39 -25.18 -9.53
C ASN A 215 -6.58 -24.63 -10.70
N PHE A 216 -5.54 -23.85 -10.40
CA PHE A 216 -4.70 -23.20 -11.40
C PHE A 216 -3.69 -24.14 -12.08
N VAL A 217 -3.45 -25.32 -11.51
CA VAL A 217 -2.50 -26.32 -12.02
C VAL A 217 -3.20 -27.28 -12.99
N LYS A 218 -4.45 -27.63 -12.71
CA LYS A 218 -5.25 -28.41 -13.65
C LYS A 218 -5.61 -27.52 -14.84
N LYS A 219 -4.98 -27.79 -15.98
CA LYS A 219 -5.48 -27.33 -17.28
C LYS A 219 -6.84 -27.98 -17.55
N ILE A 220 -7.91 -27.34 -17.10
CA ILE A 220 -9.22 -27.56 -17.71
C ILE A 220 -9.27 -26.54 -18.84
N ASN A 221 -8.99 -27.00 -20.07
CA ASN A 221 -9.19 -26.18 -21.27
C ASN A 221 -10.69 -25.94 -21.45
N LEU A 222 -11.24 -24.95 -20.75
CA LEU A 222 -12.49 -24.31 -21.14
C LEU A 222 -12.10 -23.08 -21.94
N LEU A 223 -11.51 -23.30 -23.13
CA LEU A 223 -11.49 -22.24 -24.11
C LEU A 223 -12.94 -22.01 -24.55
N PRO A 224 -13.50 -20.79 -24.45
CA PRO A 224 -14.68 -20.48 -25.23
C PRO A 224 -14.24 -20.58 -26.69
N LEU A 225 -14.65 -21.65 -27.38
CA LEU A 225 -14.48 -21.71 -28.83
C LEU A 225 -15.27 -20.52 -29.40
N PRO A 226 -14.63 -19.61 -30.16
CA PRO A 226 -15.39 -18.60 -30.88
C PRO A 226 -16.33 -19.33 -31.85
N VAL A 227 -17.61 -18.96 -31.82
CA VAL A 227 -18.72 -19.55 -32.60
C VAL A 227 -18.45 -19.54 -34.13
N TRP A 228 -17.43 -18.81 -34.58
CA TRP A 228 -17.05 -18.65 -35.98
C TRP A 228 -16.22 -19.80 -36.60
N ILE A 229 -15.88 -20.86 -35.85
CA ILE A 229 -15.15 -22.03 -36.39
C ILE A 229 -16.08 -23.18 -36.83
N MET A 230 -17.41 -23.02 -36.76
CA MET A 230 -18.36 -24.07 -37.19
C MET A 230 -18.93 -23.89 -38.61
N MET A 231 -18.14 -23.35 -39.53
CA MET A 231 -18.45 -23.32 -40.97
C MET A 231 -17.16 -23.49 -41.79
N CYS A 232 -16.62 -24.70 -41.85
CA CYS A 232 -15.76 -25.17 -42.94
C CYS A 232 -15.47 -26.66 -42.76
N LEU A 233 -16.44 -27.52 -43.09
CA LEU A 233 -16.17 -28.87 -43.55
C LEU A 233 -17.04 -29.11 -44.80
N PRO A 234 -16.45 -29.37 -45.98
CA PRO A 234 -17.21 -29.79 -47.15
C PRO A 234 -17.75 -31.22 -46.93
N VAL A 235 -18.88 -31.47 -47.57
CA VAL A 235 -19.68 -32.71 -47.55
C VAL A 235 -18.87 -33.94 -47.95
#